data_AF-A0A9X0YGA9-F1
#
_entry.id   AF-A0A9X0YGA9-F1
#
_cell.length_a   1.000
_cell.length_b   1.000
_cell.length_c   1.000
_cell.angle_alpha   90.00
_cell.angle_beta   90.00
_cell.angle_gamma   90.00
#
_symmetry.space_group_name_H-M   'P 1'
#
loop_
_entity.id
_entity.type
_entity.pdbx_description
1 polymer ?
#
loop_
_entity_poly.entity_id
_entity_poly.type
_entity_poly.pdbx_seq_one_letter_code
_entity_poly.pdbx_strand_id
1 'polypeptide(L)'
;MQESKHPRGLRGWLILIGIGLVLTVARFSYSVIAVYYPIFTDGSFTALTTPGTHLYNALWAPFLISEALYNSIMGSFSIYLTYLFFTKHYLFPRLYIAALVAWAVFVPLDAWVSSFVLVNEPIFDYDTTKEMIRVLIGVFVWVPYMLVSKRVKATFVKHRPVVANTRGNAAV
;
A
#
# COMPACT_ATOMS: atom_id res chain seq x y z
N MET A 1 -2.06 -38.82 -21.37
CA MET A 1 -1.91 -37.35 -21.48
C MET A 1 -2.34 -36.73 -20.15
N GLN A 2 -1.39 -36.38 -19.26
CA GLN A 2 -1.74 -35.67 -18.03
C GLN A 2 -1.77 -34.18 -18.33
N GLU A 3 -2.96 -33.67 -18.63
CA GLU A 3 -3.21 -32.24 -18.66
C GLU A 3 -2.99 -31.72 -17.24
N SER A 4 -1.81 -31.16 -16.98
CA SER A 4 -1.48 -30.63 -15.66
C SER A 4 -2.47 -29.50 -15.36
N LYS A 5 -3.50 -29.78 -14.55
CA LYS A 5 -4.46 -28.82 -14.00
C LYS A 5 -3.69 -27.74 -13.23
N HIS A 6 -3.15 -26.76 -13.96
CA HIS A 6 -2.49 -25.62 -13.32
C HIS A 6 -3.55 -24.88 -12.51
N PRO A 7 -3.32 -24.68 -11.19
CA PRO A 7 -4.27 -23.97 -10.36
C PRO A 7 -4.40 -22.53 -10.85
N ARG A 8 -5.51 -22.20 -11.53
CA ARG A 8 -5.84 -20.86 -12.03
C ARG A 8 -6.94 -20.22 -11.17
N GLY A 9 -6.93 -18.89 -11.14
CA GLY A 9 -8.00 -18.08 -10.55
C GLY A 9 -7.76 -17.70 -9.09
N LEU A 10 -8.63 -16.81 -8.58
CA LEU A 10 -8.60 -16.22 -7.25
C LEU A 10 -9.09 -17.24 -6.20
N ARG A 11 -8.24 -18.21 -5.85
CA ARG A 11 -8.53 -19.26 -4.85
C ARG A 11 -7.32 -19.51 -3.95
N GLY A 12 -7.55 -20.22 -2.84
CA GLY A 12 -6.52 -20.51 -1.85
C GLY A 12 -5.99 -19.23 -1.22
N TRP A 13 -4.67 -19.13 -1.05
CA TRP A 13 -3.98 -17.97 -0.47
C TRP A 13 -4.27 -16.63 -1.16
N LEU A 14 -4.70 -16.63 -2.43
CA LEU A 14 -5.12 -15.39 -3.10
C LEU A 14 -6.38 -14.77 -2.47
N ILE A 15 -7.24 -15.56 -1.83
CA ILE A 15 -8.44 -15.03 -1.15
C ILE A 15 -8.02 -14.12 0.01
N LEU A 16 -7.00 -14.52 0.78
CA LEU A 16 -6.45 -13.72 1.88
C LEU A 16 -5.88 -12.39 1.38
N ILE A 17 -5.16 -12.41 0.24
CA ILE A 17 -4.66 -11.19 -0.39
C ILE A 17 -5.82 -10.29 -0.85
N GLY A 18 -6.86 -10.86 -1.45
CA GLY A 18 -8.05 -10.12 -1.87
C GLY A 18 -8.77 -9.44 -0.72
N ILE A 19 -8.97 -10.16 0.39
CA ILE A 19 -9.54 -9.59 1.64
C ILE A 19 -8.63 -8.47 2.16
N GLY A 20 -7.32 -8.71 2.20
CA GLY A 20 -6.34 -7.71 2.63
C GLY A 20 -6.44 -6.41 1.82
N LEU A 21 -6.54 -6.50 0.49
CA LEU A 21 -6.69 -5.33 -0.39
C LEU A 21 -7.96 -4.53 -0.11
N VAL A 22 -9.10 -5.21 0.06
CA VAL A 22 -10.38 -4.54 0.38
C VAL A 22 -10.30 -3.85 1.74
N LEU A 23 -9.71 -4.51 2.74
CA LEU A 23 -9.49 -3.91 4.06
C LEU A 23 -8.53 -2.72 3.99
N THR A 24 -7.50 -2.77 3.14
CA THR A 24 -6.58 -1.64 2.92
C THR A 24 -7.32 -0.44 2.33
N VAL A 25 -8.17 -0.63 1.30
CA VAL A 25 -8.99 0.45 0.74
C VAL A 25 -9.89 1.04 1.81
N ALA A 26 -10.58 0.20 2.58
CA ALA A 26 -11.46 0.66 3.66
C ALA A 26 -10.70 1.46 4.73
N ARG A 27 -9.49 1.01 5.11
CA ARG A 27 -8.63 1.71 6.07
C ARG A 27 -8.24 3.10 5.58
N PHE A 28 -7.77 3.23 4.34
CA PHE A 28 -7.38 4.54 3.80
C PHE A 28 -8.59 5.47 3.65
N SER A 29 -9.74 4.96 3.21
CA SER A 29 -10.98 5.74 3.16
C SER A 29 -11.40 6.23 4.55
N TYR A 30 -11.32 5.36 5.56
CA TYR A 30 -11.60 5.72 6.95
C TYR A 30 -10.64 6.80 7.45
N SER A 31 -9.33 6.66 7.17
CA SER A 31 -8.33 7.66 7.56
C SER A 31 -8.64 9.04 6.97
N VAL A 32 -9.00 9.12 5.69
CA VAL A 32 -9.37 10.39 5.05
C VAL A 32 -10.64 10.99 5.67
N ILE A 33 -11.68 10.18 5.87
CA ILE A 33 -13.01 10.68 6.29
C ILE A 33 -13.09 10.95 7.80
N ALA A 34 -12.51 10.07 8.61
CA ALA A 34 -12.67 10.09 10.07
C ALA A 34 -11.49 10.74 10.81
N VAL A 35 -10.32 10.85 10.17
CA VAL A 35 -9.13 11.46 10.80
C VAL A 35 -8.81 12.80 10.15
N TYR A 36 -8.49 12.82 8.86
CA TYR A 36 -8.02 14.05 8.22
C TYR A 36 -9.13 15.07 7.97
N TYR A 37 -10.32 14.65 7.53
CA TYR A 37 -11.42 15.58 7.28
C TYR A 37 -11.80 16.42 8.52
N PRO A 38 -12.00 15.83 9.73
CA PRO A 38 -12.21 16.61 10.95
C PRO A 38 -11.06 17.57 11.24
N ILE A 39 -9.81 17.12 11.17
CA ILE A 39 -8.62 17.95 11.46
C ILE A 39 -8.66 19.27 10.68
N PHE A 40 -9.07 19.25 9.41
CA PHE A 40 -9.14 20.43 8.56
C PHE A 40 -10.46 21.23 8.65
N THR A 41 -11.49 20.73 9.35
CA THR A 41 -12.83 21.34 9.36
C THR A 41 -13.32 21.80 10.74
N ASP A 42 -12.86 21.20 11.83
CA ASP A 42 -13.32 21.51 13.19
C ASP A 42 -12.49 22.59 13.92
N GLY A 43 -11.44 23.10 13.26
CA GLY A 43 -10.52 24.08 13.82
C GLY A 43 -9.26 23.50 14.48
N SER A 44 -9.12 22.16 14.54
CA SER A 44 -7.92 21.50 15.08
C SER A 44 -6.65 21.90 14.33
N PHE A 45 -6.70 21.97 12.99
CA PHE A 45 -5.58 22.44 12.18
C PHE A 45 -5.13 23.85 12.60
N THR A 46 -6.08 24.78 12.80
CA THR A 46 -5.77 26.14 13.25
C THR A 46 -5.17 26.14 14.65
N ALA A 47 -5.69 25.32 15.57
CA ALA A 47 -5.18 25.22 16.93
C ALA A 47 -3.72 24.73 17.00
N LEU A 48 -3.32 23.82 16.10
CA LEU A 48 -1.97 23.25 16.03
C LEU A 48 -0.98 24.14 15.26
N THR A 49 -1.47 25.00 14.37
CA THR A 49 -0.63 25.77 13.42
C THR A 49 -0.57 27.27 13.70
N THR A 50 -1.38 27.79 14.62
CA THR A 50 -1.36 29.21 15.00
C THR A 50 -0.32 29.50 16.08
N PRO A 51 0.63 30.41 15.85
CA PRO A 51 1.58 30.84 16.89
C PRO A 51 0.84 31.38 18.12
N GLY A 52 1.25 30.93 19.31
CA GLY A 52 0.68 31.39 20.59
C GLY A 52 -0.28 30.41 21.28
N THR A 53 -0.59 29.26 20.66
CA THR A 53 -1.26 28.16 21.37
C THR A 53 -0.23 27.28 22.09
N HIS A 54 -0.64 26.61 23.18
CA HIS A 54 0.25 25.70 23.93
C HIS A 54 0.70 24.47 23.12
N LEU A 55 -0.01 24.15 22.03
CA LEU A 55 0.24 23.00 21.16
C LEU A 55 0.96 23.36 19.85
N TYR A 56 1.29 24.64 19.67
CA TYR A 56 1.90 25.14 18.45
C TYR A 56 3.27 24.52 18.20
N ASN A 57 3.46 24.02 16.97
CA ASN A 57 4.75 23.63 16.41
C ASN A 57 4.74 24.01 14.92
N ALA A 58 5.80 24.68 14.45
CA ALA A 58 5.93 25.07 13.04
C ALA A 58 5.88 23.88 12.07
N LEU A 59 6.20 22.67 12.56
CA LEU A 59 6.17 21.43 11.79
C LEU A 59 4.77 20.81 11.64
N TRP A 60 3.77 21.22 12.43
CA TRP A 60 2.41 20.64 12.35
C TRP A 60 1.76 20.82 10.99
N ALA A 61 1.83 22.03 10.43
CA ALA A 61 1.23 22.33 9.14
C ALA A 61 1.81 21.47 8.01
N PRO A 62 3.14 21.48 7.75
CA PRO A 62 3.71 20.65 6.69
C PRO A 62 3.53 19.14 6.96
N PHE A 63 3.60 18.71 8.23
CA PHE A 63 3.39 17.32 8.60
C PHE A 63 1.97 16.85 8.24
N LEU A 64 0.91 17.49 8.78
CA LEU A 64 -0.48 17.09 8.55
C LEU A 64 -0.87 17.13 7.06
N ILE A 65 -0.39 18.14 6.31
CA ILE A 65 -0.63 18.23 4.87
C ILE A 65 0.05 17.06 4.14
N SER A 66 1.30 16.74 4.49
CA SER A 66 2.05 15.64 3.88
C SER A 66 1.41 14.28 4.17
N GLU A 67 0.93 14.06 5.39
CA GLU A 67 0.25 12.83 5.78
C GLU A 67 -1.09 12.65 5.06
N ALA A 68 -1.89 13.73 4.98
CA ALA A 68 -3.17 13.71 4.27
C ALA A 68 -2.97 13.42 2.77
N LEU A 69 -1.95 14.04 2.17
CA LEU A 69 -1.58 13.80 0.77
C LEU A 69 -1.13 12.35 0.56
N TYR A 70 -0.25 11.85 1.42
CA TYR A 70 0.23 10.47 1.36
C TYR A 70 -0.91 9.47 1.47
N ASN A 71 -1.80 9.61 2.46
CA ASN A 71 -2.94 8.73 2.65
C ASN A 71 -3.90 8.77 1.45
N SER A 72 -4.09 9.94 0.83
CA SER A 72 -4.93 10.09 -0.38
C SER A 72 -4.31 9.38 -1.60
N ILE A 73 -3.00 9.51 -1.79
CA ILE A 73 -2.27 8.84 -2.88
C ILE A 73 -2.28 7.32 -2.66
N MET A 74 -1.98 6.86 -1.44
CA MET A 74 -1.96 5.44 -1.12
C MET A 74 -3.35 4.81 -1.16
N GLY A 75 -4.39 5.53 -0.74
CA GLY A 75 -5.78 5.15 -0.91
C GLY A 75 -6.11 4.91 -2.38
N SER A 76 -5.82 5.90 -3.23
CA SER A 76 -6.02 5.79 -4.70
C SER A 76 -5.24 4.63 -5.31
N PHE A 77 -3.98 4.44 -4.90
CA PHE A 77 -3.14 3.34 -5.37
C PHE A 77 -3.66 1.97 -4.91
N SER A 78 -4.20 1.87 -3.69
CA SER A 78 -4.80 0.64 -3.18
C SER A 78 -6.06 0.23 -3.94
N ILE A 79 -6.89 1.21 -4.36
CA ILE A 79 -8.03 0.98 -5.25
C ILE A 79 -7.53 0.45 -6.59
N TYR A 80 -6.49 1.04 -7.15
CA TYR A 80 -5.88 0.58 -8.39
C TYR A 80 -5.32 -0.85 -8.29
N LEU A 81 -4.61 -1.19 -7.21
CA LEU A 81 -4.14 -2.56 -6.95
C LEU A 81 -5.30 -3.55 -6.84
N THR A 82 -6.39 -3.15 -6.18
CA THR A 82 -7.62 -3.95 -6.05
C THR A 82 -8.25 -4.21 -7.42
N TYR A 83 -8.32 -3.19 -8.27
CA TYR A 83 -8.76 -3.33 -9.65
C TYR A 83 -7.87 -4.32 -10.43
N LEU A 84 -6.53 -4.17 -10.37
CA LEU A 84 -5.60 -5.09 -11.03
C LEU A 84 -5.73 -6.53 -10.53
N PHE A 85 -6.00 -6.69 -9.23
CA PHE A 85 -6.21 -7.99 -8.60
C PHE A 85 -7.43 -8.71 -9.19
N PHE A 86 -8.58 -8.05 -9.20
CA PHE A 86 -9.84 -8.65 -9.68
C PHE A 86 -9.86 -8.83 -11.20
N THR A 87 -9.22 -7.93 -11.95
CA THR A 87 -9.03 -8.08 -13.40
C THR A 87 -7.98 -9.12 -13.76
N LYS A 88 -7.24 -9.67 -12.78
CA LYS A 88 -6.17 -10.66 -12.97
C LYS A 88 -5.08 -10.14 -13.92
N HIS A 89 -4.76 -8.86 -13.80
CA HIS A 89 -3.81 -8.16 -14.65
C HIS A 89 -2.36 -8.58 -14.34
N TYR A 90 -1.52 -8.73 -15.37
CA TYR A 90 -0.14 -9.21 -15.20
C TYR A 90 0.76 -8.30 -14.34
N LEU A 91 0.43 -6.99 -14.25
CA LEU A 91 1.17 -6.04 -13.41
C LEU A 91 0.89 -6.21 -11.91
N PHE A 92 -0.22 -6.84 -11.53
CA PHE A 92 -0.62 -6.93 -10.13
C PHE A 92 0.48 -7.48 -9.21
N PRO A 93 1.11 -8.64 -9.48
CA PRO A 93 2.11 -9.20 -8.56
C PRO A 93 3.31 -8.27 -8.37
N ARG A 94 3.74 -7.60 -9.44
CA ARG A 94 4.88 -6.67 -9.41
C ARG A 94 4.57 -5.42 -8.59
N LEU A 95 3.42 -4.80 -8.85
CA LEU A 95 3.00 -3.59 -8.14
C LEU A 95 2.65 -3.88 -6.68
N TYR A 96 2.08 -5.05 -6.38
CA TYR A 96 1.81 -5.48 -5.01
C TYR A 96 3.10 -5.69 -4.20
N ILE A 97 4.14 -6.30 -4.78
CA ILE A 97 5.45 -6.41 -4.13
C ILE A 97 6.04 -5.01 -3.88
N ALA A 98 6.00 -4.14 -4.88
CA ALA A 98 6.49 -2.76 -4.74
C ALA A 98 5.75 -2.02 -3.62
N ALA A 99 4.43 -2.20 -3.50
CA ALA A 99 3.61 -1.62 -2.43
C ALA A 99 4.04 -2.11 -1.05
N LEU A 100 4.22 -3.43 -0.87
CA LEU A 100 4.65 -4.00 0.41
C LEU A 100 6.03 -3.48 0.84
N VAL A 101 6.98 -3.41 -0.09
CA VAL A 101 8.31 -2.88 0.19
C VAL A 101 8.25 -1.38 0.49
N ALA A 102 7.48 -0.61 -0.27
CA ALA A 102 7.28 0.81 -0.03
C ALA A 102 6.70 1.06 1.37
N TRP A 103 5.67 0.32 1.77
CA TRP A 103 5.11 0.42 3.12
C TRP A 103 6.10 0.01 4.21
N ALA A 104 6.91 -1.03 3.98
CA ALA A 104 7.91 -1.47 4.96
C ALA A 104 8.99 -0.42 5.23
N VAL A 105 9.30 0.40 4.23
CA VAL A 105 10.21 1.54 4.36
C VAL A 105 9.49 2.76 4.91
N PHE A 106 8.25 3.00 4.47
CA PHE A 106 7.52 4.21 4.84
C PHE A 106 7.13 4.24 6.32
N VAL A 107 6.64 3.14 6.90
CA VAL A 107 6.23 3.11 8.32
C VAL A 107 7.33 3.61 9.29
N PRO A 108 8.57 3.10 9.25
CA PRO A 108 9.62 3.60 10.13
C PRO A 108 10.08 5.03 9.78
N LEU A 109 10.03 5.43 8.50
CA LEU A 109 10.34 6.80 8.10
C LEU A 109 9.30 7.79 8.65
N ASP A 110 8.03 7.43 8.57
CA ASP A 110 6.91 8.20 9.08
C ASP A 110 7.04 8.37 10.60
N ALA A 111 7.24 7.28 11.34
CA ALA A 111 7.48 7.32 12.79
C ALA A 111 8.69 8.21 13.17
N TRP A 112 9.76 8.15 12.38
CA TRP A 112 10.92 9.00 12.59
C TRP A 112 10.61 10.49 12.32
N VAL A 113 9.88 10.80 11.26
CA VAL A 113 9.46 12.19 10.96
C VAL A 113 8.51 12.72 12.04
N SER A 114 7.56 11.89 12.49
CA SER A 114 6.62 12.24 13.56
C SER A 114 7.32 12.55 14.87
N SER A 115 8.49 11.95 15.15
CA SER A 115 9.28 12.24 16.35
C SER A 115 9.76 13.70 16.45
N PHE A 116 9.87 14.41 15.33
CA PHE A 116 10.20 15.86 15.34
C PHE A 116 9.01 16.73 15.72
N VAL A 117 7.78 16.21 15.57
CA VAL A 117 6.53 16.92 15.88
C VAL A 117 6.04 16.55 17.27
N LEU A 118 6.02 15.26 17.57
CA LEU A 118 5.53 14.64 18.81
C LEU A 118 6.70 14.35 19.77
N VAL A 119 7.39 15.40 20.22
CA VAL A 119 8.63 15.29 21.00
C VAL A 119 8.46 14.55 22.34
N ASN A 120 7.24 14.52 22.89
CA ASN A 120 6.94 13.89 24.19
C ASN A 120 6.45 12.43 24.08
N GLU A 121 6.23 11.93 22.86
CA GLU A 121 5.72 10.57 22.64
C GLU A 121 6.87 9.63 22.25
N PRO A 122 6.84 8.35 22.69
CA PRO A 122 7.82 7.37 22.27
C PRO A 122 7.65 7.05 20.78
N ILE A 123 8.76 7.06 20.04
CA ILE A 123 8.80 6.74 18.60
C ILE A 123 8.25 5.33 18.31
N PHE A 124 8.49 4.39 19.22
CA PHE A 124 8.00 3.01 19.14
C PHE A 124 6.90 2.77 20.16
N ASP A 125 5.79 3.48 20.01
CA ASP A 125 4.57 3.17 20.74
C ASP A 125 3.98 1.80 20.29
N TYR A 126 2.93 1.37 20.98
CA TYR A 126 2.29 0.08 20.71
C TYR A 126 1.75 0.00 19.28
N ASP A 127 1.12 1.08 18.81
CA ASP A 127 0.48 1.10 17.49
C ASP A 127 1.52 1.10 16.37
N THR A 128 2.58 1.92 16.45
CA THR A 128 3.69 1.91 15.48
C THR A 128 4.37 0.55 15.45
N THR A 129 4.68 -0.03 16.61
CA THR A 129 5.33 -1.35 16.69
C THR A 129 4.47 -2.43 16.06
N LYS A 130 3.16 -2.41 16.33
CA LYS A 130 2.20 -3.34 15.73
C LYS A 130 2.10 -3.19 14.22
N GLU A 131 2.09 -1.96 13.70
CA GLU A 131 2.10 -1.71 12.26
C GLU A 131 3.38 -2.20 11.60
N MET A 132 4.55 -1.92 12.18
CA MET A 132 5.85 -2.40 11.68
C MET A 132 5.88 -3.92 11.58
N ILE A 133 5.50 -4.63 12.65
CA ILE A 133 5.46 -6.10 12.66
C ILE A 133 4.51 -6.62 11.58
N ARG A 134 3.32 -6.03 11.45
CA ARG A 134 2.33 -6.43 10.45
C ARG A 134 2.87 -6.29 9.02
N VAL A 135 3.55 -5.18 8.72
CA VAL A 135 4.12 -4.94 7.40
C VAL A 135 5.28 -5.89 7.11
N LEU A 136 6.16 -6.13 8.08
CA LEU A 136 7.26 -7.10 7.95
C LEU A 136 6.75 -8.51 7.67
N ILE A 137 5.76 -8.99 8.44
CA ILE A 137 5.11 -10.29 8.19
C ILE A 137 4.53 -10.31 6.77
N GLY A 138 3.88 -9.22 6.35
CA GLY A 138 3.36 -9.07 4.99
C GLY A 138 4.43 -9.25 3.92
N VAL A 139 5.59 -8.61 4.08
CA VAL A 139 6.72 -8.74 3.16
C VAL A 139 7.23 -10.19 3.12
N PHE A 140 7.53 -10.78 4.28
CA PHE A 140 8.14 -12.12 4.36
C PHE A 140 7.20 -13.24 3.88
N VAL A 141 5.89 -13.08 4.04
CA VAL A 141 4.92 -14.09 3.59
C VAL A 141 4.56 -13.87 2.12
N TRP A 142 4.20 -12.65 1.75
CA TRP A 142 3.57 -12.42 0.45
C TRP A 142 4.55 -12.19 -0.69
N VAL A 143 5.73 -11.61 -0.44
CA VAL A 143 6.71 -11.39 -1.51
C VAL A 143 7.20 -12.72 -2.10
N PRO A 144 7.66 -13.71 -1.29
CA PRO A 144 8.02 -15.02 -1.83
C PRO A 144 6.84 -15.72 -2.50
N TYR A 145 5.64 -15.61 -1.93
CA TYR A 145 4.43 -16.18 -2.53
C TYR A 145 4.15 -15.58 -3.92
N MET A 146 4.25 -14.25 -4.09
CA MET A 146 4.04 -13.60 -5.39
C MET A 146 5.09 -13.98 -6.43
N LEU A 147 6.35 -14.18 -6.02
CA LEU A 147 7.45 -14.51 -6.94
C LEU A 147 7.50 -16.00 -7.34
N VAL A 148 7.21 -16.90 -6.41
CA VAL A 148 7.42 -18.34 -6.58
C VAL A 148 6.14 -19.09 -6.97
N SER A 149 4.97 -18.64 -6.49
CA SER A 149 3.72 -19.40 -6.62
C SER A 149 3.33 -19.66 -8.08
N LYS A 150 3.19 -20.94 -8.42
CA LYS A 150 2.66 -21.40 -9.72
C LYS A 150 1.23 -20.85 -9.96
N ARG A 151 0.43 -20.72 -8.90
CA ARG A 151 -0.94 -20.18 -8.99
C ARG A 151 -0.95 -18.69 -9.35
N VAL A 152 -0.06 -17.90 -8.76
CA VAL A 152 0.05 -16.45 -9.06
C VAL A 152 0.42 -16.29 -10.53
N LYS A 153 1.47 -16.98 -10.98
CA LYS A 153 1.93 -16.96 -12.38
C LYS A 153 0.85 -17.41 -13.37
N ALA A 154 0.03 -18.39 -13.00
CA ALA A 154 -1.06 -18.88 -13.85
C ALA A 154 -2.32 -17.99 -13.81
N THR A 155 -2.47 -17.14 -12.79
CA THR A 155 -3.67 -16.30 -12.60
C THR A 155 -3.49 -14.92 -13.22
N PHE A 156 -2.36 -14.26 -12.96
CA PHE A 156 -2.11 -12.89 -13.39
C PHE A 156 -1.40 -12.83 -14.75
N VAL A 157 -2.16 -13.13 -15.80
CA VAL A 157 -1.63 -13.19 -17.19
C VAL A 157 -2.34 -12.25 -18.15
N LYS A 158 -3.49 -11.66 -17.77
CA LYS A 158 -4.27 -10.83 -18.67
C LYS A 158 -3.53 -9.53 -19.01
N HIS A 159 -3.71 -9.06 -20.25
CA HIS A 159 -3.14 -7.81 -20.81
C HIS A 159 -1.61 -7.77 -20.90
N ARG A 160 -0.93 -8.92 -20.82
CA ARG A 160 0.51 -8.97 -21.04
C ARG A 160 0.82 -8.56 -22.50
N PRO A 161 1.70 -7.57 -22.74
CA PRO A 161 2.04 -7.18 -24.11
C PRO A 161 2.67 -8.37 -24.83
N VAL A 162 2.14 -8.70 -26.01
CA VAL A 162 2.76 -9.68 -26.90
C VAL A 162 4.03 -9.03 -27.43
N VAL A 163 5.19 -9.55 -27.05
CA VAL A 163 6.46 -9.08 -27.63
C VAL A 163 6.41 -9.49 -29.11
N ALA A 164 6.26 -8.50 -30.00
CA ALA A 164 6.35 -8.74 -31.43
C ALA A 164 7.76 -9.27 -31.75
N ASN A 165 7.86 -10.53 -32.14
CA ASN A 165 9.12 -11.12 -32.54
C ASN A 165 9.47 -10.63 -33.96
N THR A 166 10.23 -9.55 -34.06
CA THR A 166 10.68 -8.96 -35.34
C THR A 166 11.84 -9.71 -36.01
N ARG A 167 12.11 -10.97 -35.65
CA ARG A 167 13.17 -11.80 -36.27
C ARG A 167 12.62 -12.85 -37.22
N GLY A 168 11.96 -12.43 -38.30
CA GLY A 168 11.31 -13.37 -39.24
C GLY A 168 11.34 -13.06 -40.73
N ASN A 169 11.56 -11.82 -41.18
CA ASN A 169 11.39 -11.48 -42.61
C ASN A 169 12.61 -10.75 -43.20
N ALA A 170 13.78 -11.40 -43.16
CA ALA A 170 14.95 -10.99 -43.93
C ALA A 170 15.59 -12.21 -44.62
N ALA A 171 14.78 -12.97 -45.35
CA ALA A 171 15.25 -14.00 -46.27
C ALA A 171 14.09 -14.49 -47.15
N VAL A 172 13.69 -13.69 -48.16
CA VAL A 172 13.18 -14.16 -49.46
C VAL A 172 13.59 -13.14 -50.51
#